data_AF-A0A356QDF1-F1
#
_entry.id   AF-A0A356QDF1-F1
#
_cell.length_a   1.000
_cell.length_b   1.000
_cell.length_c   1.000
_cell.angle_alpha   90.00
_cell.angle_beta   90.00
_cell.angle_gamma   90.00
#
_symmetry.space_group_name_H-M   'P 1'
#
loop_
_entity.id
_entity.type
_entity.pdbx_description
1 polymer ?
#
loop_
_entity_poly.entity_id
_entity_poly.type
_entity_poly.pdbx_seq_one_letter_code
_entity_poly.pdbx_strand_id
1 'polypeptide(L)' 'MITAYLTHPDCALHHMGPEHPESPLRLEAIRARLSLSGLLQQTMQADAKEACDVALA' A
#
# COMPACT_ATOMS: atom_id res chain seq x y z
N MET A 1 14.40 -10.47 13.45
CA MET A 1 13.10 -9.81 13.26
C MET A 1 12.90 -9.62 11.76
N ILE A 2 11.73 -9.98 11.22
CA ILE A 2 11.42 -9.87 9.78
C ILE A 2 10.45 -8.70 9.59
N THR A 3 10.73 -7.83 8.63
CA THR A 3 9.85 -6.71 8.25
C THR A 3 8.83 -7.21 7.23
N ALA A 4 7.55 -6.92 7.45
CA ALA A 4 6.49 -7.23 6.49
C ALA A 4 6.15 -6.00 5.63
N TYR A 5 5.88 -6.23 4.34
CA TYR A 5 5.30 -5.25 3.42
C TYR A 5 3.86 -5.67 3.12
N LEU A 6 2.90 -4.83 3.56
CA LEU A 6 1.48 -5.06 3.43
C LEU A 6 0.89 -4.13 2.38
N THR A 7 0.17 -4.68 1.41
CA THR A 7 -0.52 -3.90 0.36
C THR A 7 -1.71 -4.70 -0.21
N HIS A 8 -2.58 -4.06 -0.99
CA HIS A 8 -3.65 -4.74 -1.72
C HIS A 8 -3.87 -4.05 -3.09
N PRO A 9 -4.11 -4.78 -4.18
CA PRO A 9 -4.32 -4.19 -5.52
C PRO A 9 -5.44 -3.15 -5.55
N ASP A 10 -6.51 -3.37 -4.78
CA ASP A 10 -7.68 -2.48 -4.74
C ASP A 10 -7.35 -1.08 -4.20
N CYS A 11 -6.29 -0.92 -3.40
CA CYS A 11 -5.86 0.39 -2.92
C CYS A 11 -5.46 1.32 -4.08
N ALA A 12 -5.01 0.78 -5.21
CA ALA A 12 -4.66 1.57 -6.40
C ALA A 12 -5.90 2.02 -7.19
N LEU A 13 -7.06 1.38 -6.97
CA LEU A 13 -8.31 1.68 -7.68
C LEU A 13 -9.11 2.81 -7.03
N HIS A 14 -8.66 3.33 -5.89
CA HIS A 14 -9.39 4.34 -5.15
C HIS A 14 -9.50 5.65 -5.96
N HIS A 15 -10.71 6.15 -6.17
CA HIS A 15 -10.94 7.41 -6.88
C HIS A 15 -11.21 8.54 -5.89
N MET A 16 -10.26 9.47 -5.74
CA MET A 16 -10.38 10.60 -4.82
C MET A 16 -11.32 11.73 -5.33
N GLY A 17 -11.65 11.74 -6.62
CA GLY A 17 -12.38 12.83 -7.27
C GLY A 17 -11.48 13.95 -7.84
N PRO A 18 -12.06 14.90 -8.59
CA PRO A 18 -11.33 16.03 -9.14
C PRO A 18 -10.81 16.97 -8.04
N GLU A 19 -9.68 17.64 -8.30
CA GLU A 19 -9.02 18.60 -7.41
C GLU A 19 -8.53 18.05 -6.05
N HIS A 20 -8.63 16.73 -5.82
CA HIS A 20 -8.16 16.15 -4.57
C HIS A 20 -6.62 16.14 -4.51
N PRO A 21 -6.00 16.62 -3.41
CA PRO A 21 -4.54 16.61 -3.25
C PRO A 21 -3.94 15.21 -3.02
N GLU A 22 -4.79 14.20 -2.87
CA GLU A 22 -4.35 12.82 -2.67
C GLU A 22 -4.40 12.04 -3.99
N SER A 23 -3.49 11.09 -4.14
CA SER A 23 -3.43 10.24 -5.32
C SER A 23 -3.01 8.81 -4.95
N PRO A 24 -3.76 7.78 -5.38
CA PRO A 24 -3.36 6.38 -5.22
C PRO A 24 -2.01 6.06 -5.86
N LEU A 25 -1.60 6.83 -6.88
CA LEU A 25 -0.28 6.73 -7.52
C LEU A 25 0.87 6.89 -6.52
N ARG A 26 0.62 7.53 -5.36
CA ARG A 26 1.59 7.62 -4.26
C ARG A 26 2.00 6.23 -3.77
N LEU A 27 1.07 5.27 -3.70
CA LEU A 27 1.36 3.90 -3.26
C LEU A 27 2.30 3.20 -4.26
N GLU A 28 2.05 3.37 -5.55
CA GLU A 28 2.91 2.82 -6.60
C GLU A 28 4.30 3.47 -6.60
N ALA A 29 4.38 4.79 -6.42
CA ALA A 29 5.66 5.50 -6.32
C ALA A 29 6.50 4.99 -5.13
N ILE A 30 5.88 4.72 -3.99
CA ILE A 30 6.54 4.13 -2.81
C ILE A 30 7.05 2.72 -3.14
N ARG A 31 6.19 1.87 -3.71
CA ARG A 31 6.55 0.50 -4.10
C ARG A 31 7.72 0.49 -5.08
N ALA A 32 7.68 1.33 -6.12
CA ALA A 32 8.75 1.47 -7.10
C ALA A 32 10.08 1.89 -6.44
N ARG A 33 10.04 2.88 -5.53
CA ARG A 33 11.25 3.32 -4.81
C ARG A 33 11.84 2.21 -3.93
N LEU A 34 11.00 1.46 -3.23
CA LEU A 34 11.44 0.31 -2.41
C LEU A 34 12.02 -0.81 -3.28
N SER A 35 11.44 -1.05 -4.46
CA SER A 35 11.92 -2.06 -5.40
C SER A 35 13.27 -1.67 -6.01
N LEU A 36 13.44 -0.40 -6.39
CA LEU A 36 14.68 0.14 -6.95
C LEU A 36 15.84 0.14 -5.95
N SER A 37 15.56 0.36 -4.66
CA SER A 37 16.59 0.29 -3.61
C SER A 37 16.91 -1.15 -3.16
N GLY A 38 16.18 -2.15 -3.66
CA GLY A 38 16.30 -3.54 -3.22
C GLY A 38 15.69 -3.83 -1.84
N LEU A 39 15.11 -2.82 -1.17
CA LEU A 39 14.50 -2.98 0.15
C LEU A 39 13.25 -3.85 0.09
N LEU A 40 12.47 -3.76 -0.99
CA LEU A 40 11.23 -4.53 -1.13
C LEU A 40 11.50 -6.05 -1.05
N GLN A 41 12.60 -6.51 -1.63
CA GLN A 41 13.04 -7.90 -1.64
C GLN A 41 13.49 -8.39 -0.26
N GLN A 42 13.78 -7.48 0.67
CA GLN A 42 14.17 -7.80 2.06
C GLN A 42 12.96 -7.91 3.00
N THR A 43 11.73 -7.76 2.49
CA THR A 43 10.49 -7.83 3.27
C THR A 43 9.71 -9.10 2.99
N MET A 44 8.97 -9.57 3.99
CA MET A 44 7.93 -10.58 3.81
C MET A 44 6.70 -9.93 3.17
N GLN A 45 6.34 -10.38 1.98
CA GLN A 45 5.17 -9.89 1.25
C GLN A 45 3.89 -10.53 1.80
N ALA A 46 2.85 -9.73 2.05
CA ALA A 46 1.52 -10.24 2.39
C ALA A 46 0.41 -9.27 1.96
N ASP A 47 -0.75 -9.82 1.62
CA ASP A 47 -1.93 -9.02 1.29
C ASP A 47 -2.55 -8.40 2.54
N ALA A 48 -2.89 -7.11 2.44
CA ALA A 48 -3.64 -6.42 3.48
C ALA A 48 -5.09 -6.93 3.51
N LYS A 49 -5.61 -7.17 4.72
CA LYS A 49 -7.01 -7.51 4.93
C LYS A 49 -7.80 -6.23 5.18
N GLU A 50 -9.03 -6.20 4.67
CA GLU A 50 -9.99 -5.16 5.03
C GLU A 50 -10.25 -5.17 6.54
N ALA A 51 -10.39 -3.96 7.11
CA ALA A 51 -10.72 -3.82 8.52
C ALA A 51 -12.17 -4.26 8.74
N CYS A 52 -12.41 -5.10 9.76
CA CYS A 52 -13.77 -5.42 10.17
C CYS A 52 -14.38 -4.27 10.99
N ASP A 53 -15.71 -4.24 11.09
CA ASP A 53 -16.44 -3.21 11.85
C ASP A 53 -15.96 -3.07 13.30
N VAL A 54 -15.60 -4.19 13.94
CA VAL A 54 -15.06 -4.21 15.31
C VAL A 54 -13.72 -3.47 15.41
N ALA A 55 -12.92 -3.47 14.34
CA ALA A 55 -11.64 -2.76 14.28
C ALA A 55 -11.77 -1.28 13.86
N LEU A 56 -12.93 -0.88 13.34
CA LEU A 56 -13.24 0.49 12.90
C LEU A 56 -13.97 1.31 13.97
N ALA A 57 -14.53 0.66 14.99
CA ALA A 57 -15.22 1.27 16.13
C ALA A 57 -14.25 1.81 17.19
#